data_AF-A0A947MKL5-F1
#
_entry.id   AF-A0A947MKL5-F1
#
_cell.length_a   1.000
_cell.length_b   1.000
_cell.length_c   1.000
_cell.angle_alpha   90.00
_cell.angle_beta   90.00
_cell.angle_gamma   90.00
#
_symmetry.space_group_name_H-M   'P 1'
#
loop_
_entity.id
_entity.type
_entity.pdbx_description
1 polymer ?
#
loop_
_entity_poly.entity_id
_entity_poly.type
_entity_poly.pdbx_seq_one_letter_code
_entity_poly.pdbx_strand_id
1 'polypeptide(L)'
;MGMTDTLSYLLSLLQHSRLLILKGGPGTGKSYWARRLGLEAAALHNQQRPFADLTPIEQDFLCDSLNGPVRSYNLYAGLDYGLFVEGYRSEMVQGQATQVLRSGIFKRIAQEARAHPNLGYFLILEDFQSVDPRALFGEVWGSLVTASTDSGVALALSQERFVMPANLYLIATVAEGRGPWQPDPDLFRRFLCLQLTPDEALLAGVEIAGLSLQAYLHQLNQGLQALNLPRLGPGFFFEQGQSVQTPEALAHLIWLRLLPLLLSQLSLEQAEKLLGSELLALWQNPGSGALAWPGVDAVLGAVAVNGDGV
;
A
#
# COMPACT_ATOMS: atom_id res chain seq x y z
N MET A 1 -1.45 4.27 -20.66
CA MET A 1 -2.81 4.09 -20.10
C MET A 1 -2.99 5.24 -19.12
N GLY A 2 -3.94 6.14 -19.37
CA GLY A 2 -4.08 7.34 -18.52
C GLY A 2 -4.56 6.99 -17.11
N MET A 3 -4.48 7.92 -16.15
CA MET A 3 -4.95 7.68 -14.78
C MET A 3 -6.43 7.25 -14.72
N THR A 4 -7.27 7.79 -15.61
CA THR A 4 -8.70 7.44 -15.72
C THR A 4 -8.90 6.01 -16.22
N ASP A 5 -8.06 5.57 -17.16
CA ASP A 5 -8.12 4.21 -17.70
C ASP A 5 -7.74 3.18 -16.62
N THR A 6 -6.70 3.48 -15.83
CA THR A 6 -6.27 2.62 -14.72
C THR A 6 -7.36 2.48 -13.65
N LEU A 7 -8.01 3.59 -13.25
CA LEU A 7 -9.09 3.54 -12.27
C LEU A 7 -10.28 2.74 -12.80
N SER A 8 -10.66 2.95 -14.06
CA SER A 8 -11.76 2.22 -14.70
C SER A 8 -11.49 0.72 -14.77
N TYR A 9 -10.24 0.34 -15.06
CA TYR A 9 -9.81 -1.05 -15.03
C TYR A 9 -9.83 -1.65 -13.61
N LEU A 10 -9.37 -0.91 -12.61
CA LEU A 10 -9.42 -1.36 -11.21
C LEU A 10 -10.86 -1.55 -10.71
N LEU A 11 -11.76 -0.63 -11.08
CA LEU A 11 -13.19 -0.75 -10.78
C LEU A 11 -13.80 -2.00 -11.41
N SER A 12 -13.47 -2.29 -12.67
CA SER A 12 -13.97 -3.50 -13.33
C SER A 12 -13.46 -4.77 -12.66
N LEU A 13 -12.19 -4.83 -12.24
CA LEU A 13 -11.66 -5.96 -11.47
C LEU A 13 -12.41 -6.15 -10.15
N LEU A 14 -12.68 -5.06 -9.43
CA LEU A 14 -13.38 -5.11 -8.14
C LEU A 14 -14.86 -5.53 -8.28
N GLN A 15 -15.49 -5.20 -9.40
CA GLN A 15 -16.83 -5.69 -9.74
C GLN A 15 -16.84 -7.20 -10.03
N HIS A 16 -15.78 -7.73 -10.66
CA HIS A 16 -15.66 -9.16 -10.95
C HIS A 16 -15.24 -9.97 -9.72
N SER A 17 -14.40 -9.41 -8.86
CA SER A 17 -13.95 -10.02 -7.60
C SER A 17 -13.97 -9.01 -6.47
N ARG A 18 -14.66 -9.36 -5.38
CA ARG A 18 -14.70 -8.55 -4.15
C ARG A 18 -13.35 -8.47 -3.44
N LEU A 19 -12.40 -9.31 -3.82
CA LEU A 19 -11.10 -9.48 -3.17
C LEU A 19 -10.00 -9.17 -4.18
N LEU A 20 -9.24 -8.10 -3.93
CA LEU A 20 -8.17 -7.61 -4.81
C LEU A 20 -6.88 -7.37 -4.01
N ILE A 21 -5.74 -7.78 -4.56
CA ILE A 21 -4.40 -7.43 -4.06
C ILE A 21 -3.71 -6.54 -5.10
N LEU A 22 -3.21 -5.39 -4.64
CA LEU A 22 -2.31 -4.52 -5.40
C LEU A 22 -0.87 -4.79 -4.96
N LYS A 23 -0.10 -5.47 -5.80
CA LYS A 23 1.31 -5.82 -5.54
C LYS A 23 2.23 -4.90 -6.34
N GLY A 24 3.39 -4.54 -5.77
CA GLY A 24 4.43 -3.84 -6.53
C GLY A 24 5.53 -3.24 -5.68
N GLY A 25 6.58 -2.76 -6.36
CA GLY A 25 7.73 -2.16 -5.72
C GLY A 25 7.42 -0.87 -4.93
N PRO A 26 8.35 -0.37 -4.13
CA PRO A 26 8.18 0.87 -3.39
C PRO A 26 7.87 2.05 -4.34
N GLY A 27 6.98 2.97 -3.94
CA GLY A 27 6.65 4.16 -4.75
C GLY A 27 5.73 3.92 -5.97
N THR A 28 5.25 2.70 -6.25
CA THR A 28 4.33 2.42 -7.38
C THR A 28 2.88 2.84 -7.14
N GLY A 29 2.58 3.50 -6.02
CA GLY A 29 1.25 4.04 -5.73
C GLY A 29 0.22 3.02 -5.22
N LYS A 30 0.63 1.85 -4.68
CA LYS A 30 -0.30 0.83 -4.15
C LYS A 30 -1.35 1.40 -3.18
N SER A 31 -0.91 2.07 -2.11
CA SER A 31 -1.84 2.67 -1.12
C SER A 31 -2.69 3.78 -1.72
N TYR A 32 -2.12 4.58 -2.62
CA TYR A 32 -2.85 5.59 -3.37
C TYR A 32 -3.98 4.97 -4.21
N TRP A 33 -3.67 3.96 -5.01
CA TRP A 33 -4.64 3.27 -5.84
C TRP A 33 -5.67 2.49 -5.02
N ALA A 34 -5.27 1.85 -3.92
CA ALA A 34 -6.20 1.15 -3.03
C ALA A 34 -7.22 2.12 -2.42
N ARG A 35 -6.75 3.25 -1.90
CA ARG A 35 -7.61 4.31 -1.33
C ARG A 35 -8.50 4.95 -2.39
N ARG A 36 -7.93 5.32 -3.54
CA ARG A 36 -8.67 5.93 -4.64
C ARG A 36 -9.75 4.99 -5.17
N LEU A 37 -9.43 3.70 -5.34
CA LEU A 37 -10.38 2.68 -5.75
C LEU A 37 -11.50 2.51 -4.74
N GLY A 38 -11.19 2.38 -3.45
CA GLY A 38 -12.20 2.23 -2.40
C GLY A 38 -13.15 3.43 -2.32
N LEU A 39 -12.61 4.64 -2.39
CA LEU A 39 -13.41 5.88 -2.37
C LEU A 39 -14.27 6.04 -3.62
N GLU A 40 -13.71 5.81 -4.81
CA GLU A 40 -14.47 5.89 -6.06
C GLU A 40 -15.58 4.84 -6.09
N ALA A 41 -15.27 3.60 -5.72
CA ALA A 41 -16.25 2.53 -5.67
C ALA A 41 -17.36 2.80 -4.65
N ALA A 42 -17.02 3.34 -3.46
CA ALA A 42 -17.99 3.73 -2.46
C ALA A 42 -18.86 4.91 -2.92
N ALA A 43 -18.29 5.90 -3.59
CA ALA A 43 -19.04 7.02 -4.15
C ALA A 43 -20.04 6.54 -5.22
N LEU A 44 -19.57 5.73 -6.17
CA LEU A 44 -20.42 5.17 -7.22
C LEU A 44 -21.51 4.26 -6.64
N HIS A 45 -21.20 3.43 -5.65
CA HIS A 45 -22.17 2.52 -5.05
C HIS A 45 -23.18 3.23 -4.14
N ASN A 46 -22.71 4.13 -3.27
CA ASN A 46 -23.53 4.70 -2.19
C ASN A 46 -24.17 6.03 -2.58
N GLN A 47 -23.56 6.79 -3.49
CA GLN A 47 -24.01 8.12 -3.90
C GLN A 47 -24.36 8.21 -5.39
N GLN A 48 -24.12 7.13 -6.16
CA GLN A 48 -24.41 7.05 -7.61
C GLN A 48 -23.74 8.18 -8.42
N ARG A 49 -22.60 8.68 -7.92
CA ARG A 49 -21.81 9.77 -8.50
C ARG A 49 -20.32 9.52 -8.28
N PRO A 50 -19.44 10.02 -9.17
CA PRO A 50 -18.00 9.98 -8.97
C PRO A 50 -17.58 10.65 -7.65
N PHE A 51 -16.48 10.19 -7.03
CA PHE A 51 -16.01 10.74 -5.75
C PHE A 51 -15.71 12.25 -5.84
N ALA A 52 -15.18 12.69 -6.99
CA ALA A 52 -14.84 14.09 -7.25
C ALA A 52 -16.07 15.02 -7.25
N ASP A 53 -17.27 14.50 -7.50
CA ASP A 53 -18.52 15.26 -7.59
C ASP A 53 -19.27 15.34 -6.26
N LEU A 54 -18.73 14.72 -5.20
CA LEU A 54 -19.31 14.75 -3.86
C LEU A 54 -18.96 16.05 -3.14
N THR A 55 -19.85 16.46 -2.22
CA THR A 55 -19.59 17.57 -1.30
C THR A 55 -18.48 17.20 -0.30
N PRO A 56 -17.78 18.19 0.29
CA PRO A 56 -16.75 17.91 1.30
C PRO A 56 -17.25 17.05 2.46
N ILE A 57 -18.49 17.26 2.92
CA ILE A 57 -19.09 16.48 4.02
C ILE A 57 -19.31 15.02 3.60
N GLU A 58 -19.78 14.76 2.37
CA GLU A 58 -19.92 13.41 1.84
C GLU A 58 -18.55 12.73 1.68
N GLN A 59 -17.54 13.46 1.19
CA GLN A 59 -16.17 12.95 1.06
C GLN A 59 -15.57 12.62 2.43
N ASP A 60 -15.74 13.49 3.42
CA ASP A 60 -15.27 13.28 4.80
C ASP A 60 -15.92 12.04 5.42
N PHE A 61 -17.24 11.86 5.22
CA PHE A 61 -17.93 10.67 5.70
C PHE A 61 -17.40 9.39 5.04
N LEU A 62 -17.15 9.39 3.72
CA LEU A 62 -16.54 8.25 3.05
C LEU A 62 -15.11 7.97 3.55
N CYS A 63 -14.37 9.01 3.93
CA CYS A 63 -13.00 8.93 4.40
C CYS A 63 -12.84 8.63 5.90
N ASP A 64 -13.93 8.64 6.68
CA ASP A 64 -13.89 8.36 8.13
C ASP A 64 -13.35 6.94 8.39
N SER A 65 -12.20 6.86 9.05
CA SER A 65 -11.46 5.62 9.27
C SER A 65 -12.10 4.68 10.29
N LEU A 66 -13.07 5.15 11.08
CA LEU A 66 -13.73 4.39 12.13
C LEU A 66 -15.15 3.99 11.75
N ASN A 67 -15.90 4.92 11.17
CA ASN A 67 -17.34 4.79 10.92
C ASN A 67 -17.69 4.87 9.42
N GLY A 68 -16.79 5.38 8.59
CA GLY A 68 -17.00 5.49 7.15
C GLY A 68 -17.09 4.10 6.48
N PRO A 69 -17.70 4.02 5.29
CA PRO A 69 -17.78 2.79 4.51
C PRO A 69 -16.43 2.37 3.91
N VAL A 70 -15.44 3.28 3.80
CA VAL A 70 -14.09 2.96 3.34
C VAL A 70 -13.12 3.08 4.51
N ARG A 71 -12.54 1.95 4.95
CA ARG A 71 -11.61 1.93 6.08
C ARG A 71 -10.28 1.35 5.65
N SER A 72 -9.19 2.06 5.94
CA SER A 72 -7.83 1.55 5.72
C SER A 72 -7.18 1.17 7.05
N TYR A 73 -6.58 -0.02 7.10
CA TYR A 73 -5.82 -0.50 8.24
C TYR A 73 -4.46 -0.98 7.78
N ASN A 74 -3.41 -0.47 8.42
CA ASN A 74 -2.07 -0.99 8.24
C ASN A 74 -1.86 -2.23 9.10
N LEU A 75 -1.52 -3.34 8.46
CA LEU A 75 -1.29 -4.61 9.14
C LEU A 75 0.15 -4.68 9.64
N TYR A 76 0.32 -5.21 10.84
CA TYR A 76 1.62 -5.27 11.52
C TYR A 76 1.87 -6.68 12.06
N ALA A 77 3.15 -7.02 12.22
CA ALA A 77 3.56 -8.28 12.80
C ALA A 77 3.01 -8.42 14.22
N GLY A 78 2.23 -9.48 14.46
CA GLY A 78 1.56 -9.72 15.74
C GLY A 78 0.08 -9.31 15.78
N LEU A 79 -0.47 -8.72 14.72
CA LEU A 79 -1.93 -8.64 14.57
C LEU A 79 -2.48 -10.06 14.42
N ASP A 80 -3.45 -10.42 15.25
CA ASP A 80 -4.00 -11.76 15.34
C ASP A 80 -5.52 -11.82 15.06
N TYR A 81 -6.04 -13.03 15.00
CA TYR A 81 -7.48 -13.31 14.93
C TYR A 81 -8.28 -12.56 16.00
N GLY A 82 -7.72 -12.48 17.22
CA GLY A 82 -8.34 -11.84 18.37
C GLY A 82 -8.71 -10.38 18.12
N LEU A 83 -7.84 -9.63 17.45
CA LEU A 83 -8.02 -8.22 17.11
C LEU A 83 -8.77 -8.01 15.79
N PHE A 84 -8.72 -8.99 14.89
CA PHE A 84 -9.24 -8.84 13.55
C PHE A 84 -10.66 -9.41 13.37
N VAL A 85 -10.93 -10.61 13.89
CA VAL A 85 -12.24 -11.28 13.81
C VAL A 85 -12.98 -11.15 15.14
N GLU A 86 -12.51 -11.82 16.20
CA GLU A 86 -13.06 -11.66 17.56
C GLU A 86 -12.12 -12.19 18.63
N GLY A 87 -12.17 -11.61 19.82
CA GLY A 87 -11.36 -12.07 20.94
C GLY A 87 -11.80 -11.49 22.28
N TYR A 88 -11.42 -12.17 23.35
CA TYR A 88 -11.66 -11.71 24.72
C TYR A 88 -10.76 -10.52 25.07
N ARG A 89 -11.32 -9.54 25.76
CA ARG A 89 -10.62 -8.37 26.30
C ARG A 89 -10.95 -8.21 27.76
N SER A 90 -9.92 -7.96 28.57
CA SER A 90 -10.09 -7.60 29.98
C SER A 90 -10.64 -6.18 30.08
N GLU A 91 -11.82 -6.04 30.65
CA GLU A 91 -12.44 -4.75 30.94
C GLU A 91 -12.82 -4.65 32.41
N MET A 92 -12.75 -3.43 32.96
CA MET A 92 -13.16 -3.17 34.34
C MET A 92 -14.67 -2.94 34.37
N VAL A 93 -15.42 -3.96 34.76
CA VAL A 93 -16.87 -3.88 34.95
C VAL A 93 -17.13 -3.88 36.46
N GLN A 94 -17.70 -2.78 36.98
CA GLN A 94 -17.97 -2.61 38.42
C GLN A 94 -16.73 -2.81 39.32
N GLY A 95 -15.54 -2.40 38.84
CA GLY A 95 -14.28 -2.54 39.58
C GLY A 95 -13.65 -3.93 39.53
N GLN A 96 -14.23 -4.88 38.79
CA GLN A 96 -13.67 -6.22 38.59
C GLN A 96 -13.22 -6.44 37.14
N ALA A 97 -12.06 -7.07 36.97
CA ALA A 97 -11.55 -7.45 35.66
C ALA A 97 -12.41 -8.60 35.08
N THR A 98 -13.20 -8.28 34.07
CA THR A 98 -14.09 -9.22 33.38
C THR A 98 -13.59 -9.43 31.96
N GLN A 99 -13.55 -10.69 31.50
CA GLN A 99 -13.27 -11.00 30.10
C GLN A 99 -14.54 -10.79 29.28
N VAL A 100 -14.50 -9.83 28.36
CA VAL A 100 -15.62 -9.53 27.47
C VAL A 100 -15.21 -9.85 26.04
N LEU A 101 -16.03 -10.63 25.33
CA LEU A 101 -15.81 -10.92 23.92
C LEU A 101 -16.08 -9.66 23.09
N ARG A 102 -15.17 -9.35 22.16
CA ARG A 102 -15.25 -8.18 21.29
C ARG A 102 -15.09 -8.59 19.83
N SER A 103 -15.97 -8.06 18.97
CA SER A 103 -15.76 -8.09 17.52
C SER A 103 -14.50 -7.30 17.16
N GLY A 104 -13.64 -7.90 16.36
CA GLY A 104 -12.45 -7.30 15.79
C GLY A 104 -12.75 -6.39 14.59
N ILE A 105 -11.69 -5.85 13.99
CA ILE A 105 -11.74 -4.87 12.88
C ILE A 105 -12.63 -5.36 11.72
N PHE A 106 -12.36 -6.56 11.22
CA PHE A 106 -13.05 -7.15 10.09
C PHE A 106 -14.49 -7.56 10.44
N LYS A 107 -14.70 -8.18 11.62
CA LYS A 107 -16.06 -8.58 12.03
C LYS A 107 -16.97 -7.36 12.20
N ARG A 108 -16.48 -6.24 12.74
CA ARG A 108 -17.28 -5.00 12.89
C ARG A 108 -17.75 -4.44 11.55
N ILE A 109 -16.84 -4.21 10.60
CA ILE A 109 -17.24 -3.68 9.28
C ILE A 109 -18.16 -4.67 8.54
N ALA A 110 -17.97 -5.98 8.71
CA ALA A 110 -18.86 -6.99 8.14
C ALA A 110 -20.27 -6.95 8.76
N GLN A 111 -20.38 -6.73 10.08
CA GLN A 111 -21.67 -6.57 10.75
C GLN A 111 -22.41 -5.32 10.25
N GLU A 112 -21.70 -4.22 10.05
CA GLU A 112 -22.26 -2.98 9.49
C GLU A 112 -22.71 -3.16 8.03
N ALA A 113 -21.87 -3.77 7.20
CA ALA A 113 -22.22 -4.09 5.82
C ALA A 113 -23.48 -4.96 5.74
N ARG A 114 -23.63 -5.93 6.63
CA ARG A 114 -24.83 -6.76 6.71
C ARG A 114 -26.07 -5.98 7.16
N ALA A 115 -25.91 -5.03 8.09
CA ALA A 115 -27.00 -4.18 8.56
C ALA A 115 -27.49 -3.19 7.47
N HIS A 116 -26.60 -2.84 6.54
CA HIS A 116 -26.87 -1.87 5.47
C HIS A 116 -26.59 -2.47 4.07
N PRO A 117 -27.40 -3.43 3.61
CA PRO A 117 -27.13 -4.17 2.36
C PRO A 117 -27.14 -3.30 1.09
N ASN A 118 -27.75 -2.11 1.15
CA ASN A 118 -27.81 -1.17 0.03
C ASN A 118 -26.54 -0.30 -0.10
N LEU A 119 -25.63 -0.34 0.88
CA LEU A 119 -24.38 0.41 0.88
C LEU A 119 -23.21 -0.53 0.62
N GLY A 120 -22.26 -0.12 -0.21
CA GLY A 120 -20.97 -0.78 -0.40
C GLY A 120 -19.99 -0.39 0.71
N TYR A 121 -19.27 -1.39 1.23
CA TYR A 121 -18.23 -1.26 2.24
C TYR A 121 -16.90 -1.79 1.70
N PHE A 122 -15.82 -1.07 1.98
CA PHE A 122 -14.50 -1.33 1.43
C PHE A 122 -13.47 -1.32 2.55
N LEU A 123 -12.87 -2.47 2.80
CA LEU A 123 -11.79 -2.61 3.77
C LEU A 123 -10.46 -2.70 3.04
N ILE A 124 -9.64 -1.67 3.21
CA ILE A 124 -8.28 -1.60 2.69
C ILE A 124 -7.33 -2.18 3.73
N LEU A 125 -6.56 -3.18 3.32
CA LEU A 125 -5.60 -3.91 4.16
C LEU A 125 -4.19 -3.60 3.67
N GLU A 126 -3.56 -2.60 4.29
CA GLU A 126 -2.19 -2.20 3.93
C GLU A 126 -1.15 -3.13 4.56
N ASP A 127 -0.01 -3.32 3.88
CA ASP A 127 1.08 -4.20 4.30
C ASP A 127 0.62 -5.64 4.60
N PHE A 128 -0.22 -6.19 3.70
CA PHE A 128 -0.79 -7.54 3.85
C PHE A 128 0.26 -8.65 3.94
N GLN A 129 1.47 -8.41 3.46
CA GLN A 129 2.59 -9.33 3.62
C GLN A 129 3.09 -9.50 5.06
N SER A 130 2.73 -8.59 5.97
CA SER A 130 3.22 -8.56 7.36
C SER A 130 2.52 -9.55 8.28
N VAL A 131 1.52 -10.28 7.78
CA VAL A 131 0.68 -11.22 8.53
C VAL A 131 0.49 -12.52 7.74
N ASP A 132 0.15 -13.61 8.43
CA ASP A 132 -0.41 -14.80 7.79
C ASP A 132 -1.93 -14.61 7.63
N PRO A 133 -2.45 -14.52 6.39
CA PRO A 133 -3.88 -14.34 6.16
C PRO A 133 -4.74 -15.45 6.77
N ARG A 134 -4.28 -16.70 6.78
CA ARG A 134 -5.07 -17.80 7.36
C ARG A 134 -5.17 -17.68 8.86
N ALA A 135 -4.06 -17.35 9.52
CA ALA A 135 -4.05 -17.11 10.96
C ALA A 135 -4.89 -15.87 11.33
N LEU A 136 -4.86 -14.84 10.49
CA LEU A 136 -5.61 -13.60 10.71
C LEU A 136 -7.12 -13.79 10.57
N PHE A 137 -7.58 -14.49 9.53
CA PHE A 137 -9.01 -14.70 9.25
C PHE A 137 -9.61 -15.94 9.95
N GLY A 138 -8.79 -16.91 10.36
CA GLY A 138 -9.25 -18.14 11.02
C GLY A 138 -10.29 -18.89 10.19
N GLU A 139 -11.40 -19.29 10.83
CA GLU A 139 -12.51 -20.00 10.19
C GLU A 139 -13.19 -19.20 9.06
N VAL A 140 -13.10 -17.87 9.07
CA VAL A 140 -13.72 -17.03 8.05
C VAL A 140 -13.02 -17.17 6.70
N TRP A 141 -11.74 -17.57 6.69
CA TRP A 141 -10.90 -17.69 5.50
C TRP A 141 -11.56 -18.44 4.34
N GLY A 142 -12.25 -19.54 4.63
CA GLY A 142 -12.96 -20.34 3.62
C GLY A 142 -14.16 -19.63 2.99
N SER A 143 -14.81 -18.74 3.73
CA SER A 143 -16.04 -18.04 3.33
C SER A 143 -15.82 -16.70 2.64
N LEU A 144 -14.57 -16.20 2.55
CA LEU A 144 -14.29 -14.88 1.99
C LEU A 144 -14.82 -14.68 0.56
N VAL A 145 -14.78 -15.75 -0.25
CA VAL A 145 -15.22 -15.69 -1.66
C VAL A 145 -16.73 -15.90 -1.82
N THR A 146 -17.40 -16.51 -0.84
CA THR A 146 -18.82 -16.86 -0.93
C THR A 146 -19.69 -15.84 -0.19
N ALA A 147 -20.62 -15.21 -0.89
CA ALA A 147 -21.62 -14.31 -0.28
C ALA A 147 -22.93 -15.04 0.07
N SER A 148 -22.98 -16.37 -0.10
CA SER A 148 -24.20 -17.15 0.13
C SER A 148 -24.47 -17.31 1.62
N THR A 149 -25.73 -17.10 2.02
CA THR A 149 -26.20 -17.39 3.39
C THR A 149 -25.98 -18.84 3.80
N ASP A 150 -25.97 -19.76 2.83
CA ASP A 150 -25.74 -21.19 3.07
C ASP A 150 -24.27 -21.50 3.39
N SER A 151 -23.35 -20.62 2.99
CA SER A 151 -21.91 -20.76 3.19
C SER A 151 -21.39 -20.17 4.51
N GLY A 152 -22.29 -19.81 5.44
CA GLY A 152 -21.90 -19.27 6.74
C GLY A 152 -21.10 -20.23 7.60
N VAL A 153 -20.10 -19.72 8.31
CA VAL A 153 -19.24 -20.46 9.24
C VAL A 153 -19.62 -20.14 10.68
N ALA A 154 -19.56 -21.14 11.57
CA ALA A 154 -19.74 -20.91 13.01
C ALA A 154 -18.41 -20.40 13.61
N LEU A 155 -18.45 -19.23 14.26
CA LEU A 155 -17.27 -18.66 14.88
C LEU A 155 -16.93 -19.38 16.18
N ALA A 156 -15.65 -19.62 16.43
CA ALA A 156 -15.22 -20.47 17.53
C ALA A 156 -15.49 -19.87 18.92
N LEU A 157 -15.39 -18.55 19.09
CA LEU A 157 -15.53 -17.91 20.39
C LEU A 157 -16.99 -17.51 20.68
N SER A 158 -17.63 -16.81 19.74
CA SER A 158 -19.01 -16.33 19.90
C SER A 158 -20.07 -17.40 19.63
N GLN A 159 -19.73 -18.48 18.91
CA GLN A 159 -20.67 -19.47 18.38
C GLN A 159 -21.72 -18.87 17.43
N GLU A 160 -21.51 -17.63 16.98
CA GLU A 160 -22.35 -16.96 16.00
C GLU A 160 -22.08 -17.51 14.60
N ARG A 161 -23.12 -17.62 13.78
CA ARG A 161 -22.96 -17.92 12.35
C ARG A 161 -22.53 -16.65 11.61
N PHE A 162 -21.27 -16.58 11.21
CA PHE A 162 -20.73 -15.54 10.36
C PHE A 162 -21.00 -15.85 8.88
N VAL A 163 -21.46 -14.85 8.12
CA VAL A 163 -21.55 -14.93 6.65
C VAL A 163 -20.88 -13.68 6.10
N MET A 164 -19.99 -13.85 5.14
CA MET A 164 -19.34 -12.75 4.44
C MET A 164 -20.40 -11.91 3.68
N PRO A 165 -20.56 -10.60 3.98
CA PRO A 165 -21.52 -9.75 3.28
C PRO A 165 -21.19 -9.59 1.80
N ALA A 166 -22.21 -9.64 0.92
CA ALA A 166 -22.05 -9.48 -0.53
C ALA A 166 -21.52 -8.10 -0.93
N ASN A 167 -21.83 -7.09 -0.12
CA ASN A 167 -21.48 -5.69 -0.28
C ASN A 167 -20.19 -5.28 0.47
N LEU A 168 -19.41 -6.23 1.00
CA LEU A 168 -18.10 -5.98 1.59
C LEU A 168 -16.98 -6.42 0.62
N TYR A 169 -16.09 -5.47 0.33
CA TYR A 169 -14.95 -5.61 -0.58
C TYR A 169 -13.64 -5.49 0.20
N LEU A 170 -12.65 -6.31 -0.13
CA LEU A 170 -11.30 -6.26 0.45
C LEU A 170 -10.29 -5.84 -0.61
N ILE A 171 -9.53 -4.78 -0.31
CA ILE A 171 -8.46 -4.28 -1.17
C ILE A 171 -7.16 -4.33 -0.37
N ALA A 172 -6.29 -5.29 -0.66
CA ALA A 172 -5.02 -5.45 0.04
C ALA A 172 -3.87 -4.83 -0.75
N THR A 173 -2.85 -4.33 -0.06
CA THR A 173 -1.59 -3.89 -0.69
C THR A 173 -0.44 -4.78 -0.25
N VAL A 174 0.46 -5.08 -1.20
CA VAL A 174 1.63 -5.92 -0.96
C VAL A 174 2.89 -5.25 -1.52
N ALA A 175 3.89 -5.07 -0.67
CA ALA A 175 5.22 -4.64 -1.12
C ALA A 175 5.99 -5.80 -1.76
N GLU A 176 6.55 -5.56 -2.94
CA GLU A 176 7.44 -6.52 -3.60
C GLU A 176 8.87 -6.42 -3.05
N GLY A 177 9.53 -7.58 -2.87
CA GLY A 177 10.95 -7.68 -2.47
C GLY A 177 11.25 -7.52 -0.98
N ARG A 178 10.27 -7.27 -0.09
CA ARG A 178 10.48 -7.26 1.36
C ARG A 178 10.09 -8.58 2.02
N GLY A 179 11.09 -9.31 2.51
CA GLY A 179 10.91 -10.46 3.41
C GLY A 179 10.40 -11.75 2.75
N PRO A 180 10.30 -12.85 3.51
CA PRO A 180 9.85 -14.14 3.02
C PRO A 180 8.31 -14.19 2.93
N TRP A 181 7.68 -13.23 2.25
CA TRP A 181 6.26 -13.37 1.93
C TRP A 181 6.10 -14.46 0.86
N GLN A 182 5.81 -15.66 1.33
CA GLN A 182 5.48 -16.82 0.51
C GLN A 182 3.98 -17.07 0.63
N PRO A 183 3.15 -16.34 -0.12
CA PRO A 183 1.70 -16.51 -0.04
C PRO A 183 1.31 -17.94 -0.41
N ASP A 184 0.44 -18.54 0.40
CA ASP A 184 -0.13 -19.85 0.08
C ASP A 184 -0.85 -19.78 -1.27
N PRO A 185 -0.69 -20.78 -2.18
CA PRO A 185 -1.44 -20.86 -3.44
C PRO A 185 -2.96 -20.68 -3.30
N ASP A 186 -3.52 -21.00 -2.15
CA ASP A 186 -4.93 -20.82 -1.77
C ASP A 186 -5.35 -19.34 -1.65
N LEU A 187 -4.41 -18.43 -1.36
CA LEU A 187 -4.62 -16.97 -1.43
C LEU A 187 -5.00 -16.55 -2.85
N PHE A 188 -4.27 -17.05 -3.85
CA PHE A 188 -4.49 -16.71 -5.26
C PHE A 188 -5.77 -17.30 -5.85
N ARG A 189 -6.41 -18.26 -5.17
CA ARG A 189 -7.75 -18.73 -5.52
C ARG A 189 -8.85 -17.80 -5.02
N ARG A 190 -8.53 -16.88 -4.10
CA ARG A 190 -9.50 -15.97 -3.45
C ARG A 190 -9.35 -14.55 -3.92
N PHE A 191 -8.12 -14.06 -4.00
CA PHE A 191 -7.81 -12.69 -4.42
C PHE A 191 -7.38 -12.67 -5.87
N LEU A 192 -7.91 -11.73 -6.63
CA LEU A 192 -7.23 -11.28 -7.85
C LEU A 192 -5.97 -10.52 -7.43
N CYS A 193 -4.83 -10.85 -8.02
CA CYS A 193 -3.57 -10.18 -7.72
C CYS A 193 -3.12 -9.37 -8.94
N LEU A 194 -3.13 -8.05 -8.81
CA LEU A 194 -2.68 -7.14 -9.85
C LEU A 194 -1.29 -6.59 -9.51
N GLN A 195 -0.35 -6.80 -10.43
CA GLN A 195 0.99 -6.21 -10.34
C GLN A 195 0.95 -4.76 -10.87
N LEU A 196 1.19 -3.80 -9.99
CA LEU A 196 1.44 -2.41 -10.34
C LEU A 196 2.88 -2.24 -10.78
N THR A 197 3.04 -1.68 -11.98
CA THR A 197 4.35 -1.32 -12.54
C THR A 197 4.57 0.18 -12.39
N PRO A 198 5.83 0.64 -12.24
CA PRO A 198 6.16 2.06 -12.27
C PRO A 198 5.67 2.73 -13.55
N ASP A 199 4.94 3.84 -13.40
CA ASP A 199 4.57 4.71 -14.51
C ASP A 199 5.52 5.91 -14.56
N GLU A 200 6.68 5.72 -15.18
CA GLU A 200 7.73 6.74 -15.29
C GLU A 200 7.27 7.99 -16.08
N ALA A 201 6.22 7.87 -16.90
CA ALA A 201 5.65 8.99 -17.63
C ALA A 201 5.03 10.05 -16.71
N LEU A 202 4.75 9.72 -15.43
CA LEU A 202 4.33 10.70 -14.43
C LEU A 202 5.41 11.74 -14.10
N LEU A 203 6.66 11.51 -14.51
CA LEU A 203 7.79 12.44 -14.35
C LEU A 203 8.19 13.10 -15.67
N ALA A 204 7.40 12.93 -16.74
CA ALA A 204 7.72 13.49 -18.05
C ALA A 204 7.82 15.02 -17.99
N GLY A 205 8.93 15.56 -18.50
CA GLY A 205 9.20 17.01 -18.51
C GLY A 205 9.63 17.59 -17.16
N VAL A 206 9.81 16.77 -16.12
CA VAL A 206 10.35 17.24 -14.83
C VAL A 206 11.87 17.18 -14.87
N GLU A 207 12.50 18.35 -14.89
CA GLU A 207 13.95 18.52 -14.91
C GLU A 207 14.38 19.43 -13.76
N ILE A 208 15.38 19.01 -12.99
CA ILE A 208 15.90 19.75 -11.83
C ILE A 208 17.42 19.75 -11.89
N ALA A 209 18.03 20.94 -11.88
CA ALA A 209 19.48 21.09 -11.98
C ALA A 209 20.13 20.32 -13.16
N GLY A 210 19.44 20.27 -14.31
CA GLY A 210 19.89 19.54 -15.51
C GLY A 210 19.58 18.04 -15.50
N LEU A 211 19.02 17.49 -14.41
CA LEU A 211 18.66 16.07 -14.30
C LEU A 211 17.19 15.83 -14.67
N SER A 212 16.96 15.06 -15.73
CA SER A 212 15.62 14.54 -16.06
C SER A 212 15.23 13.42 -15.10
N LEU A 213 14.18 13.64 -14.29
CA LEU A 213 13.77 12.65 -13.29
C LEU A 213 13.20 11.37 -13.92
N GLN A 214 12.56 11.49 -15.09
CA GLN A 214 12.09 10.34 -15.85
C GLN A 214 13.27 9.47 -16.30
N ALA A 215 14.30 10.08 -16.91
CA ALA A 215 15.48 9.35 -17.37
C ALA A 215 16.26 8.73 -16.20
N TYR A 216 16.41 9.48 -15.11
CA TYR A 216 17.07 9.00 -13.89
C TYR A 216 16.37 7.77 -13.30
N LEU A 217 15.04 7.83 -13.12
CA LEU A 217 14.26 6.69 -12.62
C LEU A 217 14.33 5.50 -13.58
N HIS A 218 14.31 5.75 -14.89
CA HIS A 218 14.41 4.71 -15.91
C HIS A 218 15.73 3.93 -15.80
N GLN A 219 16.86 4.65 -15.77
CA GLN A 219 18.20 4.07 -15.64
C GLN A 219 18.34 3.28 -14.34
N LEU A 220 17.86 3.86 -13.23
CA LEU A 220 17.86 3.19 -11.93
C LEU A 220 17.04 1.89 -11.97
N ASN A 221 15.86 1.92 -12.60
CA ASN A 221 15.00 0.74 -12.74
C ASN A 221 15.61 -0.34 -13.64
N GLN A 222 16.34 0.03 -14.71
CA GLN A 222 17.08 -0.93 -15.53
C GLN A 222 18.15 -1.65 -14.71
N GLY A 223 18.91 -0.90 -13.91
CA GLY A 223 19.93 -1.48 -13.03
C GLY A 223 19.34 -2.39 -11.95
N LEU A 224 18.22 -1.99 -11.33
CA LEU A 224 17.50 -2.84 -10.37
C LEU A 224 16.99 -4.14 -10.99
N GLN A 225 16.45 -4.07 -12.21
CA GLN A 225 16.00 -5.26 -12.94
C GLN A 225 17.16 -6.22 -13.26
N ALA A 226 18.32 -5.70 -13.66
CA ALA A 226 19.50 -6.53 -13.90
C ALA A 226 19.99 -7.28 -12.63
N LEU A 227 19.61 -6.78 -11.45
CA LEU A 227 19.88 -7.39 -10.15
C LEU A 227 18.72 -8.25 -9.63
N ASN A 228 17.65 -8.46 -10.43
CA ASN A 228 16.40 -9.12 -10.02
C ASN A 228 15.72 -8.46 -8.80
N LEU A 229 15.89 -7.15 -8.64
CA LEU A 229 15.26 -6.37 -7.59
C LEU A 229 13.98 -5.68 -8.08
N PRO A 230 13.03 -5.40 -7.18
CA PRO A 230 11.81 -4.68 -7.55
C PRO A 230 12.14 -3.28 -8.06
N ARG A 231 11.45 -2.87 -9.13
CA ARG A 231 11.54 -1.50 -9.63
C ARG A 231 10.93 -0.50 -8.65
N LEU A 232 11.48 0.71 -8.64
CA LEU A 232 10.94 1.85 -7.91
C LEU A 232 9.90 2.59 -8.75
N GLY A 233 8.82 3.00 -8.09
CA GLY A 233 7.80 3.83 -8.71
C GLY A 233 8.09 5.33 -8.59
N PRO A 234 7.46 6.15 -9.44
CA PRO A 234 7.64 7.60 -9.46
C PRO A 234 7.22 8.27 -8.15
N GLY A 235 6.39 7.63 -7.31
CA GLY A 235 5.92 8.17 -6.04
C GLY A 235 7.01 8.51 -5.03
N PHE A 236 8.27 8.08 -5.23
CA PHE A 236 9.40 8.62 -4.44
C PHE A 236 9.61 10.11 -4.67
N PHE A 237 9.42 10.56 -5.91
CA PHE A 237 9.60 11.94 -6.36
C PHE A 237 8.37 12.81 -6.16
N PHE A 238 7.34 12.32 -5.46
CA PHE A 238 6.15 13.09 -5.12
C PHE A 238 6.10 13.39 -3.63
N GLU A 239 5.78 14.64 -3.31
CA GLU A 239 5.48 15.12 -1.97
C GLU A 239 4.14 15.86 -2.00
N GLN A 240 3.22 15.49 -1.11
CA GLN A 240 1.88 16.09 -1.02
C GLN A 240 1.11 16.12 -2.36
N GLY A 241 1.33 15.12 -3.22
CA GLY A 241 0.65 14.98 -4.51
C GLY A 241 1.28 15.79 -5.66
N GLN A 242 2.39 16.49 -5.42
CA GLN A 242 3.15 17.20 -6.45
C GLN A 242 4.55 16.58 -6.59
N SER A 243 5.10 16.57 -7.81
CA SER A 243 6.49 16.17 -7.98
C SER A 243 7.41 17.17 -7.28
N VAL A 244 8.57 16.72 -6.80
CA VAL A 244 9.63 17.60 -6.30
C VAL A 244 9.98 18.63 -7.37
N GLN A 245 10.24 19.87 -6.95
CA GLN A 245 10.46 21.01 -7.85
C GLN A 245 11.81 21.69 -7.66
N THR A 246 12.50 21.47 -6.54
CA THR A 246 13.74 22.18 -6.22
C THR A 246 14.95 21.24 -6.12
N PRO A 247 16.17 21.74 -6.42
CA PRO A 247 17.41 20.99 -6.22
C PRO A 247 17.57 20.50 -4.78
N GLU A 248 17.23 21.33 -3.80
CA GLU A 248 17.33 20.99 -2.37
C GLU A 248 16.42 19.80 -2.03
N ALA A 249 15.16 19.82 -2.48
CA ALA A 249 14.20 18.76 -2.23
C ALA A 249 14.65 17.45 -2.88
N LEU A 250 15.15 17.50 -4.12
CA LEU A 250 15.68 16.34 -4.81
C LEU A 250 16.91 15.75 -4.12
N ALA A 251 17.87 16.59 -3.72
CA ALA A 251 19.08 16.15 -3.05
C ALA A 251 18.75 15.49 -1.70
N HIS A 252 17.85 16.08 -0.89
CA HIS A 252 17.39 15.47 0.35
C HIS A 252 16.67 14.15 0.12
N LEU A 253 15.81 14.06 -0.89
CA LEU A 253 15.12 12.81 -1.25
C LEU A 253 16.12 11.72 -1.60
N ILE A 254 17.08 12.01 -2.49
CA ILE A 254 18.10 11.05 -2.92
C ILE A 254 18.91 10.60 -1.70
N TRP A 255 19.40 11.56 -0.92
CA TRP A 255 20.32 11.28 0.18
C TRP A 255 19.67 10.61 1.39
N LEU A 256 18.49 11.06 1.80
CA LEU A 256 17.87 10.64 3.06
C LEU A 256 16.82 9.54 2.88
N ARG A 257 16.36 9.28 1.65
CA ARG A 257 15.31 8.26 1.40
C ARG A 257 15.74 7.23 0.37
N LEU A 258 16.23 7.65 -0.78
CA LEU A 258 16.57 6.73 -1.88
C LEU A 258 17.83 5.91 -1.58
N LEU A 259 18.93 6.58 -1.19
CA LEU A 259 20.19 5.92 -0.88
C LEU A 259 20.04 4.89 0.26
N PRO A 260 19.48 5.23 1.44
CA PRO A 260 19.28 4.24 2.50
C PRO A 260 18.46 3.03 2.06
N LEU A 261 17.42 3.24 1.24
CA LEU A 261 16.58 2.16 0.73
C LEU A 261 17.33 1.22 -0.21
N LEU A 262 18.14 1.77 -1.11
CA LEU A 262 18.90 0.99 -2.07
C LEU A 262 20.04 0.25 -1.36
N LEU A 263 20.80 0.95 -0.52
CA LEU A 263 21.92 0.38 0.22
C LEU A 263 21.50 -0.67 1.26
N SER A 264 20.24 -0.67 1.72
CA SER A 264 19.73 -1.75 2.57
C SER A 264 19.51 -3.08 1.82
N GLN A 265 19.57 -3.08 0.48
CA GLN A 265 19.26 -4.23 -0.37
C GLN A 265 20.41 -4.65 -1.28
N LEU A 266 21.48 -3.85 -1.37
CA LEU A 266 22.57 -4.02 -2.32
C LEU A 266 23.88 -4.33 -1.59
N SER A 267 24.72 -5.17 -2.20
CA SER A 267 26.14 -5.22 -1.84
C SER A 267 26.83 -3.92 -2.27
N LEU A 268 28.01 -3.63 -1.72
CA LEU A 268 28.79 -2.45 -2.12
C LEU A 268 29.11 -2.43 -3.62
N GLU A 269 29.46 -3.58 -4.20
CA GLU A 269 29.74 -3.71 -5.64
C GLU A 269 28.49 -3.44 -6.50
N GLN A 270 27.33 -3.95 -6.08
CA GLN A 270 26.07 -3.69 -6.76
C GLN A 270 25.66 -2.22 -6.63
N ALA A 271 25.86 -1.62 -5.46
CA ALA A 271 25.59 -0.22 -5.19
C ALA A 271 26.47 0.68 -6.06
N GLU A 272 27.77 0.41 -6.16
CA GLU A 272 28.69 1.18 -7.00
C GLU A 272 28.28 1.12 -8.48
N LYS A 273 27.93 -0.06 -8.98
CA LYS A 273 27.45 -0.24 -10.36
C LYS A 273 26.15 0.49 -10.65
N LEU A 274 25.24 0.55 -9.67
CA LEU A 274 23.92 1.16 -9.81
C LEU A 274 23.95 2.68 -9.63
N LEU A 275 24.69 3.16 -8.63
CA LEU A 275 24.65 4.54 -8.14
C LEU A 275 25.84 5.39 -8.60
N GLY A 276 26.91 4.74 -9.07
CA GLY A 276 28.17 5.40 -9.42
C GLY A 276 29.12 5.47 -8.22
N SER A 277 30.41 5.48 -8.52
CA SER A 277 31.49 5.51 -7.52
C SER A 277 31.52 6.82 -6.73
N GLU A 278 31.20 7.96 -7.36
CA GLU A 278 31.19 9.26 -6.68
C GLU A 278 30.12 9.35 -5.58
N LEU A 279 28.89 8.94 -5.90
CA LEU A 279 27.79 9.01 -4.94
C LEU A 279 28.01 8.05 -3.76
N LEU A 280 28.58 6.87 -4.04
CA LEU A 280 28.92 5.90 -3.00
C LEU A 280 30.08 6.39 -2.12
N ALA A 281 31.11 7.01 -2.72
CA ALA A 281 32.23 7.59 -1.98
C ALA A 281 31.77 8.74 -1.07
N LEU A 282 30.87 9.60 -1.58
CA LEU A 282 30.23 10.64 -0.78
C LEU A 282 29.44 10.02 0.38
N TRP A 283 28.66 8.97 0.14
CA TRP A 283 27.90 8.30 1.21
C TRP A 283 28.79 7.72 2.30
N GLN A 284 29.93 7.14 1.93
CA GLN A 284 30.90 6.59 2.88
C GLN A 284 31.64 7.68 3.67
N ASN A 285 31.84 8.87 3.09
CA ASN A 285 32.54 10.00 3.69
C ASN A 285 31.76 11.31 3.52
N PRO A 286 30.63 11.48 4.22
CA PRO A 286 29.66 12.54 3.93
C PRO A 286 30.04 13.93 4.49
N GLY A 287 31.28 14.10 4.95
CA GLY A 287 31.80 15.32 5.57
C GLY A 287 32.08 15.19 7.07
N SER A 288 32.71 16.21 7.65
CA SER A 288 33.03 16.30 9.08
C SER A 288 31.99 17.15 9.82
N GLY A 289 31.35 16.58 10.85
CA GLY A 289 30.35 17.28 11.67
C GLY A 289 29.32 16.34 12.29
N ALA A 290 28.37 16.90 13.06
CA ALA A 290 27.29 16.13 13.68
C ALA A 290 26.20 15.68 12.69
N LEU A 291 26.15 16.28 11.50
CA LEU A 291 25.22 15.96 10.43
C LEU A 291 25.99 15.43 9.23
N ALA A 292 25.77 14.17 8.88
CA ALA A 292 26.31 13.51 7.70
C ALA A 292 25.60 14.00 6.42
N TRP A 293 25.86 15.24 6.03
CA TRP A 293 25.22 15.92 4.89
C TRP A 293 26.28 16.64 4.02
N PRO A 294 26.50 16.19 2.78
CA PRO A 294 27.55 16.74 1.90
C PRO A 294 27.12 18.00 1.13
N GLY A 295 25.86 18.43 1.24
CA GLY A 295 25.32 19.57 0.50
C GLY A 295 24.66 19.21 -0.83
N VAL A 296 23.81 20.12 -1.33
CA VAL A 296 22.99 19.90 -2.54
C VAL A 296 23.85 19.67 -3.77
N ASP A 297 24.81 20.56 -4.02
CA ASP A 297 25.67 20.49 -5.21
C ASP A 297 26.49 19.20 -5.25
N ALA A 298 26.95 18.70 -4.10
CA ALA A 298 27.71 17.46 -4.02
C ALA A 298 26.84 16.24 -4.37
N VAL A 299 25.61 16.17 -3.83
CA VAL A 299 24.69 15.06 -4.12
C VAL A 299 24.28 15.06 -5.59
N LEU A 300 23.82 16.20 -6.11
CA LEU A 300 23.33 16.28 -7.48
C LEU A 300 24.46 16.16 -8.50
N GLY A 301 25.65 16.69 -8.21
CA GLY A 301 26.84 16.51 -9.03
C GLY A 301 27.24 15.05 -9.17
N ALA A 302 27.30 14.31 -8.07
CA ALA A 302 27.65 12.89 -8.10
C ALA A 302 26.59 12.00 -8.80
N VAL A 303 25.32 12.41 -8.77
CA VAL A 303 24.26 11.75 -9.53
C VAL A 303 24.40 12.03 -11.03
N ALA A 304 24.74 13.27 -11.41
CA ALA A 304 24.87 13.67 -12.81
C ALA A 304 26.05 12.98 -13.52
N VAL A 305 27.19 12.78 -12.84
CA VAL A 305 28.36 12.07 -13.41
C VAL A 305 28.03 10.64 -13.84
N ASN A 306 27.07 10.00 -13.17
CA ASN A 306 26.61 8.65 -13.53
C ASN A 306 25.54 8.65 -14.65
N GLY A 307 24.91 9.80 -14.92
CA GLY A 307 23.91 9.99 -15.98
C GLY A 307 24.52 10.23 -17.36
N ASP A 308 25.73 10.79 -17.44
CA ASP A 308 26.43 11.10 -18.70
C ASP A 308 27.21 9.89 -19.30
N GLY A 309 27.13 8.72 -18.66
CA GLY A 309 27.98 7.55 -18.93
C GLY A 309 27.43 6.48 -19.90
N VAL A 310 26.34 6.73 -20.64
CA VAL A 310 25.78 5.77 -21.64
C VAL A 310 25.32 6.47 -22.90
#